data_AF-W2H3Y4-F1
#
_entry.id   AF-W2H3Y4-F1
#
_cell.length_a   1.000
_cell.length_b   1.000
_cell.length_c   1.000
_cell.angle_alpha   90.00
_cell.angle_beta   90.00
_cell.angle_gamma   90.00
#
_symmetry.space_group_name_H-M   'P 1'
#
loop_
_entity.id
_entity.type
_entity.pdbx_description
1 polymer ?
#
loop_
_entity_poly.entity_id
_entity_poly.type
_entity_poly.pdbx_seq_one_letter_code
_entity_poly.pdbx_strand_id
1 'polypeptide(L)'
;MKLFLSDGFVLDTTVPDYRDRVLTLGKHAEAAVLEFLVQQKITSRGAAAVLKHLRILHRSGVQNAMIECHQRLLQTTAIRYPAPGHTKDILEPVV
;
A
#
# COMPACT_ATOMS: atom_id res chain seq x y z
N MET A 1 1.60 -1.37 -2.86
CA MET A 1 2.26 -0.49 -1.87
C MET A 1 1.29 0.44 -1.14
N LYS A 2 0.16 0.86 -1.73
CA LYS A 2 -0.85 1.70 -1.05
C LYS A 2 -1.44 1.09 0.23
N LEU A 3 -1.43 -0.23 0.35
CA LEU A 3 -1.85 -0.96 1.57
C LEU A 3 -0.98 -0.64 2.80
N PHE A 4 0.26 -0.22 2.59
CA PHE A 4 1.22 0.07 3.66
C PHE A 4 1.17 1.53 4.12
N LEU A 5 0.13 2.27 3.70
CA LEU A 5 -0.16 3.64 4.11
C LEU A 5 -1.39 3.62 5.02
N SER A 6 -1.18 3.30 6.29
CA SER A 6 -2.25 3.11 7.29
C SER A 6 -3.03 4.37 7.63
N ASP A 7 -2.45 5.55 7.41
CA ASP A 7 -3.09 6.84 7.71
C ASP A 7 -3.89 7.41 6.52
N GLY A 8 -3.93 6.68 5.40
CA GLY A 8 -4.47 7.18 4.14
C GLY A 8 -3.53 8.20 3.48
N PHE A 9 -3.96 8.75 2.35
CA PHE A 9 -3.17 9.74 1.62
C PHE A 9 -4.03 10.59 0.70
N VAL A 10 -3.62 11.85 0.52
CA VAL A 10 -4.26 12.80 -0.38
C VAL A 10 -3.26 13.19 -1.46
N LEU A 11 -3.63 12.94 -2.71
CA LEU A 11 -2.89 13.37 -3.89
C LEU A 11 -3.81 14.22 -4.75
N ASP A 12 -3.50 15.51 -4.83
CA ASP A 12 -4.22 16.48 -5.64
C ASP A 12 -3.36 16.84 -6.86
N THR A 13 -3.85 16.64 -8.07
CA THR A 13 -3.07 16.92 -9.29
C THR A 13 -2.96 18.42 -9.61
N THR A 14 -3.73 19.26 -8.92
CA THR A 14 -3.78 20.71 -9.15
C THR A 14 -2.69 21.48 -8.40
N VAL A 15 -2.06 20.85 -7.40
CA VAL A 15 -1.01 21.47 -6.59
C VAL A 15 0.36 21.35 -7.28
N PRO A 16 1.18 22.41 -7.24
CA PRO A 16 2.47 22.43 -7.94
C PRO A 16 3.47 21.40 -7.38
N ASP A 17 3.33 21.01 -6.11
CA ASP A 17 4.15 20.02 -5.40
C ASP A 17 3.63 18.57 -5.53
N TYR A 18 2.67 18.32 -6.42
CA TYR A 18 2.10 16.98 -6.63
C TYR A 18 3.17 15.90 -6.82
N ARG A 19 4.20 16.17 -7.63
CA ARG A 19 5.27 15.22 -7.93
C ARG A 19 6.10 14.89 -6.69
N ASP A 20 6.42 15.89 -5.89
CA ASP A 20 7.20 15.73 -4.65
C ASP A 20 6.40 14.96 -3.59
N ARG A 21 5.08 15.20 -3.51
CA ARG A 21 4.17 14.44 -2.65
C ARG A 21 4.05 12.99 -3.08
N VAL A 22 3.92 12.71 -4.38
CA VAL A 22 3.93 11.34 -4.93
C VAL A 22 5.23 10.64 -4.59
N LEU A 23 6.37 11.31 -4.76
CA LEU A 23 7.69 10.74 -4.47
C LEU A 23 7.87 10.44 -2.98
N THR A 24 7.49 11.39 -2.11
CA THR A 24 7.57 11.24 -0.65
C THR A 24 6.70 10.09 -0.17
N LEU A 25 5.47 10.01 -0.68
CA LEU A 25 4.55 8.94 -0.36
C LEU A 25 5.06 7.58 -0.85
N GLY A 26 5.65 7.54 -2.05
CA GLY A 26 6.29 6.35 -2.60
C GLY A 26 7.42 5.83 -1.70
N LYS A 27 8.32 6.72 -1.26
CA LYS A 27 9.42 6.38 -0.33
C LYS A 27 8.89 5.89 1.01
N HIS A 28 7.85 6.51 1.54
CA HIS A 28 7.25 6.09 2.81
C HIS A 28 6.61 4.70 2.68
N ALA A 29 5.86 4.45 1.61
CA ALA A 29 5.28 3.14 1.34
C ALA A 29 6.35 2.06 1.11
N GLU A 30 7.48 2.41 0.49
CA GLU A 30 8.63 1.51 0.33
C GLU A 30 9.26 1.15 1.67
N ALA A 31 9.54 2.13 2.51
CA ALA A 31 10.07 1.89 3.85
C ALA A 31 9.15 0.96 4.66
N ALA A 32 7.84 1.21 4.64
CA ALA A 32 6.86 0.39 5.35
C ALA A 32 6.79 -1.06 4.82
N VAL A 33 6.91 -1.27 3.51
CA VAL A 33 7.00 -2.62 2.92
C VAL A 33 8.27 -3.34 3.41
N LEU A 34 9.41 -2.65 3.43
CA LEU A 34 10.68 -3.24 3.85
C LEU A 34 10.66 -3.60 5.34
N GLU A 35 10.10 -2.72 6.18
CA GLU A 35 9.92 -2.98 7.61
C GLU A 35 9.01 -4.19 7.85
N PHE A 36 7.88 -4.26 7.14
CA PHE A 36 6.98 -5.42 7.21
C PHE A 36 7.69 -6.72 6.80
N LEU A 37 8.51 -6.71 5.75
CA LEU A 37 9.29 -7.90 5.38
C LEU A 37 10.28 -8.31 6.47
N VAL A 38 10.92 -7.36 7.16
CA VAL A 38 11.78 -7.66 8.31
C VAL A 38 10.98 -8.33 9.43
N GLN A 39 9.79 -7.83 9.75
CA GLN A 39 8.90 -8.44 10.76
C GLN A 39 8.51 -9.87 10.38
N GLN A 40 8.34 -10.15 9.08
CA GLN A 40 8.09 -11.48 8.54
C GLN A 40 9.36 -12.35 8.38
N LYS A 41 10.52 -11.89 8.91
CA LYS A 41 11.83 -12.55 8.82
C LYS A 41 12.33 -12.74 7.37
N ILE A 42 11.92 -11.87 6.46
CA ILE A 42 12.32 -11.87 5.05
C ILE A 42 13.40 -10.79 4.83
N THR A 43 14.61 -11.25 4.49
CA THR A 43 15.76 -10.38 4.23
C THR A 43 15.89 -9.95 2.77
N SER A 44 15.09 -10.53 1.87
CA SER A 44 15.15 -10.21 0.44
C SER A 44 14.72 -8.77 0.16
N ARG A 45 15.45 -8.08 -0.72
CA ARG A 45 15.22 -6.67 -1.11
C ARG A 45 15.06 -6.45 -2.61
N GLY A 46 15.29 -7.49 -3.43
CA GLY A 46 15.09 -7.38 -4.88
C GLY A 46 13.60 -7.25 -5.21
N ALA A 47 13.24 -6.32 -6.09
CA ALA A 47 11.84 -6.02 -6.41
C ALA A 47 11.02 -7.28 -6.78
N ALA A 48 11.57 -8.17 -7.61
CA ALA A 48 10.91 -9.43 -7.99
C ALA A 48 10.69 -10.38 -6.80
N ALA A 49 11.67 -10.46 -5.90
CA ALA A 49 11.59 -11.32 -4.72
C ALA A 49 10.63 -10.75 -3.67
N VAL A 50 10.67 -9.43 -3.45
CA VAL A 50 9.68 -8.71 -2.62
C VAL A 50 8.27 -9.01 -3.11
N LEU A 51 8.02 -8.88 -4.42
CA LEU A 51 6.71 -9.14 -5.00
C LEU A 51 6.28 -10.60 -4.85
N LYS A 52 7.21 -11.56 -5.00
CA LYS A 52 6.96 -12.99 -4.73
C LYS A 52 6.56 -13.23 -3.27
N HIS A 53 7.31 -12.68 -2.32
CA HIS A 53 7.02 -12.81 -0.90
C HIS A 53 5.69 -12.17 -0.50
N LEU A 54 5.40 -10.97 -1.02
CA LEU A 54 4.12 -10.31 -0.78
C LEU A 54 2.93 -11.14 -1.28
N ARG A 55 3.04 -11.83 -2.43
CA ARG A 55 1.99 -12.76 -2.89
C ARG A 55 1.80 -13.96 -1.97
N ILE A 56 2.88 -14.52 -1.43
CA ILE A 56 2.82 -15.65 -0.49
C ILE A 56 2.16 -15.21 0.84
N LEU A 57 2.54 -14.03 1.32
CA LEU A 57 1.98 -13.43 2.55
C LEU A 57 0.50 -13.05 2.39
N HIS A 58 0.08 -12.62 1.20
CA HIS A 58 -1.34 -12.40 0.90
C HIS A 58 -2.13 -13.71 0.94
N ARG A 59 -1.64 -14.77 0.28
CA ARG A 59 -2.29 -16.10 0.29
C ARG A 59 -2.40 -16.75 1.68
N SER A 60 -1.55 -16.36 2.63
CA SER A 60 -1.58 -16.82 4.01
C SER A 60 -2.42 -15.93 4.93
N GLY A 61 -3.07 -14.90 4.39
CA GLY A 61 -3.93 -13.99 5.16
C GLY A 61 -3.18 -12.99 6.04
N VAL A 62 -1.85 -13.01 6.06
CA VAL A 62 -1.02 -12.13 6.92
C VAL A 62 -1.23 -10.65 6.60
N GLN A 63 -1.63 -10.34 5.36
CA GLN A 63 -1.92 -8.97 4.91
C GLN A 63 -3.40 -8.58 5.05
N ASN A 64 -4.29 -9.46 5.54
CA ASN A 64 -5.74 -9.20 5.60
C ASN A 64 -6.07 -7.96 6.43
N ALA A 65 -5.43 -7.78 7.59
CA ALA A 65 -5.66 -6.59 8.43
C ALA A 65 -5.30 -5.28 7.71
N MET A 66 -4.24 -5.28 6.89
CA MET A 66 -3.85 -4.12 6.07
C MET A 66 -4.83 -3.90 4.91
N ILE A 67 -5.36 -4.97 4.33
CA ILE A 67 -6.40 -4.89 3.29
C ILE A 67 -7.68 -4.30 3.86
N GLU A 68 -8.16 -4.80 4.99
CA GLU A 68 -9.37 -4.28 5.66
C GLU A 68 -9.20 -2.84 6.13
N CYS A 69 -8.01 -2.48 6.62
CA CYS A 69 -7.69 -1.09 6.96
C CYS A 69 -7.76 -0.20 5.72
N HIS A 70 -7.15 -0.64 4.61
CA HIS A 70 -7.19 0.11 3.34
C HIS A 70 -8.61 0.27 2.81
N GLN A 71 -9.43 -0.78 2.86
CA GLN A 71 -10.83 -0.74 2.46
C GLN A 71 -11.63 0.24 3.32
N ARG A 72 -11.40 0.26 4.64
CA ARG A 72 -12.01 1.27 5.53
C ARG A 72 -11.59 2.70 5.14
N LEU A 73 -10.30 2.93 4.88
CA LEU A 73 -9.80 4.25 4.47
C LEU A 73 -10.39 4.74 3.15
N LEU A 74 -10.69 3.82 2.22
CA LEU A 74 -11.40 4.14 0.98
C LEU A 74 -12.83 4.64 1.24
N GLN A 75 -13.50 4.11 2.27
CA GLN A 75 -14.86 4.53 2.65
C GLN A 75 -14.89 5.88 3.38
N THR A 76 -13.84 6.26 4.10
CA THR A 76 -13.83 7.45 4.97
C THR A 76 -13.33 8.73 4.29
N THR A 77 -13.21 8.76 2.96
CA THR A 77 -12.58 9.88 2.19
C THR A 77 -11.12 10.22 2.57
N ALA A 78 -10.49 9.44 3.45
CA ALA A 78 -9.08 9.60 3.84
C ALA A 78 -8.11 9.34 2.68
N ILE A 79 -8.58 8.65 1.63
CA ILE A 79 -7.82 8.44 0.39
C ILE A 79 -8.46 9.26 -0.74
N ARG A 80 -7.83 10.38 -1.09
CA ARG A 80 -8.17 11.16 -2.29
C ARG A 80 -7.13 10.86 -3.36
N TYR A 81 -7.45 9.86 -4.19
CA TYR A 81 -6.63 9.43 -5.32
C TYR A 81 -7.34 9.77 -6.64
N PRO A 82 -6.67 10.45 -7.59
CA PRO A 82 -7.28 10.92 -8.84
C PRO A 82 -7.56 9.79 -9.84
N ALA A 83 -7.04 8.58 -9.64
CA ALA A 83 -7.34 7.49 -10.57
C ALA A 83 -8.76 6.91 -10.38
N PRO A 84 -9.30 6.25 -11.41
CA PRO A 84 -10.64 5.70 -11.39
C PRO A 84 -10.90 4.75 -10.22
N GLY A 85 -12.13 4.74 -9.69
CA GLY A 85 -12.53 3.93 -8.53
C GLY A 85 -12.21 2.44 -8.64
N HIS A 86 -12.32 1.86 -9.84
CA HIS A 86 -12.01 0.45 -10.11
C HIS A 86 -10.53 0.08 -9.96
N THR A 87 -9.63 1.06 -9.84
CA THR A 87 -8.19 0.82 -9.56
C THR A 87 -7.84 0.92 -8.07
N LYS A 88 -8.82 1.25 -7.22
CA LYS A 88 -8.62 1.55 -5.80
C LYS A 88 -8.76 0.30 -4.93
N ASP A 89 -9.66 -0.61 -5.27
CA ASP A 89 -9.96 -1.82 -4.50
C ASP A 89 -9.79 -3.05 -5.40
N ILE A 90 -8.58 -3.62 -5.43
CA ILE A 90 -8.21 -4.76 -6.29
C ILE A 90 -7.90 -6.01 -5.45
N LEU A 91 -7.75 -5.85 -4.13
CA LEU A 91 -7.27 -6.90 -3.24
C LEU A 91 -8.35 -7.26 -2.23
N GLU A 92 -8.77 -8.51 -2.26
CA GLU A 92 -9.72 -9.08 -1.32
C GLU A 92 -8.98 -9.81 -0.18
N PRO A 93 -9.50 -9.75 1.06
CA PRO A 93 -8.99 -10.55 2.16
C PRO A 93 -9.17 -12.04 1.86
N VAL A 94 -8.20 -12.86 2.25
CA VAL A 94 -8.26 -14.32 2.09
C VAL A 94 -9.04 -14.92 3.26
N VAL A 95 -10.10 -15.69 2.96
CA VAL A 95 -10.99 -16.38 3.93
C VAL A 95 -10.39 -17.71 4.37
#